data_AF-A0A624ME41-F1
#
_entry.id   AF-A0A624ME41-F1
#
_cell.length_a   1.000
_cell.length_b   1.000
_cell.length_c   1.000
_cell.angle_alpha   90.00
_cell.angle_beta   90.00
_cell.angle_gamma   90.00
#
_symmetry.space_group_name_H-M   'P 1'
#
loop_
_entity.id
_entity.type
_entity.pdbx_description
1 polymer ?
#
loop_
_entity_poly.entity_id
_entity_poly.type
_entity_poly.pdbx_seq_one_letter_code
_entity_poly.pdbx_strand_id
1 'polypeptide(L)'
;MAKLPRRKYKVCREWFSPAYSNVVWCCPEHGAIYALELRARRIRDKHQADKAERQANGCMLRERQAVLYTLSRKMFRKHLR
;
A
#
# COMPACT_ATOMS: atom_id res chain seq x y z
N MET A 1 6.76 4.20 39.51
CA MET A 1 6.48 3.75 38.13
C MET A 1 5.62 2.49 38.20
N ALA A 2 4.37 2.55 37.73
CA ALA A 2 3.52 1.36 37.67
C ALA A 2 4.12 0.36 36.68
N LYS A 3 4.37 -0.87 37.13
CA LYS A 3 4.87 -1.94 36.25
C LYS A 3 3.75 -2.31 35.28
N LEU A 4 4.03 -2.27 33.97
CA LEU A 4 3.07 -2.74 32.97
C LEU A 4 2.80 -4.25 33.16
N PRO A 5 1.58 -4.71 32.84
CA PRO A 5 1.26 -6.14 32.89
C PRO A 5 2.15 -6.92 31.92
N ARG A 6 2.55 -8.12 32.33
CA ARG A 6 3.31 -9.03 31.47
C ARG A 6 2.49 -9.38 30.24
N ARG A 7 3.15 -9.39 29.08
CA ARG A 7 2.54 -9.74 27.79
C ARG A 7 3.21 -10.99 27.25
N LYS A 8 2.45 -11.76 26.47
CA LYS A 8 2.97 -12.92 25.74
C LYS A 8 3.29 -12.50 24.31
N TYR A 9 4.54 -12.64 23.88
CA TYR A 9 4.89 -12.31 22.49
C TYR A 9 4.35 -13.36 21.51
N LYS A 10 3.91 -12.94 20.33
CA LYS A 10 3.27 -13.83 19.35
C LYS A 10 4.24 -14.85 18.73
N VAL A 11 5.49 -14.47 18.51
CA VAL A 11 6.48 -15.32 17.81
C VAL A 11 7.22 -16.22 18.81
N CYS A 12 7.86 -15.63 19.82
CA CYS A 12 8.65 -16.36 20.83
C CYS A 12 7.78 -17.04 21.91
N ARG A 13 6.48 -16.66 22.04
CA ARG A 13 5.54 -17.15 23.08
C ARG A 13 6.00 -16.94 24.53
N GLU A 14 7.12 -16.26 24.75
CA GLU A 14 7.62 -15.92 26.08
C GLU A 14 6.82 -14.78 26.71
N TRP A 15 6.75 -14.83 28.04
CA TRP A 15 6.21 -13.77 28.86
C TRP A 15 7.28 -12.72 29.08
N PHE A 16 7.03 -11.47 28.68
CA PHE A 16 7.95 -10.36 28.88
C PHE A 16 7.29 -9.19 29.61
N SER A 17 8.11 -8.39 30.28
CA SER A 17 7.68 -7.16 30.95
C SER A 17 8.00 -5.97 30.04
N PRO A 18 7.02 -5.37 29.35
CA PRO A 18 7.27 -4.25 28.44
C PRO A 18 7.75 -3.02 29.21
N ALA A 19 8.76 -2.33 28.68
CA ALA A 19 9.22 -1.04 29.21
C ALA A 19 8.21 0.09 28.94
N TYR A 20 7.50 0.01 27.81
CA TYR A 20 6.51 0.99 27.37
C TYR A 20 5.25 0.29 26.81
N SER A 21 4.12 0.98 26.83
CA SER A 21 2.83 0.43 26.37
C SER A 21 2.79 0.04 24.89
N ASN A 22 3.61 0.69 24.06
CA ASN A 22 3.74 0.46 22.61
C ASN A 22 4.69 -0.70 22.26
N VAL A 23 5.45 -1.23 23.23
CA VAL A 23 6.32 -2.39 22.99
C VAL A 23 5.48 -3.65 22.91
N VAL A 24 5.55 -4.29 21.75
CA VAL A 24 4.83 -5.54 21.43
C VAL A 24 5.77 -6.72 21.18
N TRP A 25 7.08 -6.56 21.42
CA TRP A 25 8.12 -7.55 21.17
C TRP A 25 8.87 -7.96 22.44
N CYS A 26 9.34 -9.21 22.51
CA CYS A 26 10.03 -9.74 23.69
C CYS A 26 11.47 -9.23 23.86
N CYS A 27 12.17 -8.91 22.77
CA CYS A 27 13.54 -8.39 22.80
C CYS A 27 13.82 -7.43 21.63
N PRO A 28 14.88 -6.58 21.69
CA PRO A 28 15.19 -5.60 20.65
C PRO A 28 15.31 -6.19 19.24
N GLU A 29 15.89 -7.39 19.11
CA GLU A 29 16.00 -8.12 17.83
C GLU A 29 14.62 -8.36 17.19
N HIS A 30 13.67 -8.86 17.98
CA HIS A 30 12.30 -9.05 17.52
C HIS A 30 11.60 -7.72 17.18
N GLY A 31 11.92 -6.65 17.90
CA GLY A 31 11.45 -5.30 17.58
C GLY A 31 11.97 -4.80 16.23
N ALA A 32 13.24 -5.06 15.92
CA ALA A 32 13.86 -4.70 14.65
C ALA A 32 13.21 -5.45 13.48
N ILE A 33 13.01 -6.77 13.62
CA ILE A 33 12.32 -7.59 12.60
C ILE A 33 10.91 -7.06 12.36
N TYR A 34 10.15 -6.79 13.43
CA TYR A 34 8.79 -6.25 13.31
C TYR A 34 8.77 -4.88 12.62
N ALA A 35 9.73 -4.00 12.95
CA ALA A 35 9.83 -2.68 12.31
C ALA A 35 10.17 -2.80 10.81
N LEU A 36 11.05 -3.72 10.43
CA LEU A 36 11.38 -4.00 9.03
C LEU A 36 10.16 -4.54 8.27
N GLU A 37 9.43 -5.47 8.85
CA GLU A 37 8.23 -6.05 8.25
C GLU A 37 7.15 -4.97 8.03
N LEU A 38 6.94 -4.09 9.01
CA LEU A 38 5.99 -2.99 8.91
C LEU A 38 6.39 -2.00 7.81
N ARG A 39 7.69 -1.69 7.66
CA ARG A 39 8.19 -0.86 6.55
C ARG A 39 7.96 -1.53 5.20
N ALA A 40 8.28 -2.82 5.09
CA ALA A 40 8.08 -3.58 3.85
C ALA A 40 6.60 -3.61 3.44
N ARG A 41 5.68 -3.79 4.40
CA ARG A 41 4.24 -3.75 4.13
C ARG A 41 3.81 -2.39 3.59
N ARG A 42 4.22 -1.29 4.23
CA ARG A 42 3.92 0.07 3.76
C ARG A 42 4.41 0.33 2.33
N ILE A 43 5.59 -0.18 1.97
CA ILE A 43 6.13 -0.04 0.61
C ILE A 43 5.26 -0.81 -0.39
N ARG A 44 4.88 -2.04 -0.07
CA ARG A 44 3.99 -2.84 -0.93
C ARG A 44 2.63 -2.18 -1.11
N ASP A 45 2.02 -1.70 -0.02
CA ASP A 45 0.72 -1.04 -0.06
C ASP A 45 0.76 0.22 -0.93
N LYS A 46 1.82 1.04 -0.79
CA LYS A 46 2.04 2.21 -1.66
C LYS A 46 2.20 1.83 -3.12
N HIS A 47 2.98 0.78 -3.41
CA HIS A 47 3.20 0.34 -4.78
C HIS A 47 1.92 -0.24 -5.42
N GLN A 48 1.07 -0.90 -4.64
CA GLN A 48 -0.24 -1.36 -5.10
C GLN A 48 -1.17 -0.19 -5.40
N ALA A 49 -1.21 0.82 -4.52
CA ALA A 49 -2.00 2.03 -4.73
C ALA A 49 -1.57 2.78 -6.00
N ASP A 50 -0.27 3.02 -6.19
CA ASP A 50 0.28 3.67 -7.38
C ASP A 50 -0.02 2.86 -8.66
N LYS A 51 0.09 1.52 -8.59
CA LYS A 51 -0.29 0.67 -9.73
C LYS A 51 -1.77 0.79 -10.09
N ALA A 52 -2.66 0.82 -9.09
CA ALA A 52 -4.09 0.98 -9.31
C ALA A 52 -4.41 2.35 -9.91
N GLU A 53 -3.78 3.41 -9.42
CA GLU A 53 -3.92 4.77 -9.95
C GLU A 53 -3.45 4.87 -11.40
N ARG A 54 -2.26 4.32 -11.72
CA ARG A 54 -1.74 4.28 -13.10
C ARG A 54 -2.67 3.51 -14.03
N GLN A 55 -3.27 2.42 -13.58
CA GLN A 55 -4.23 1.64 -14.37
C GLN A 55 -5.51 2.44 -14.63
N ALA A 56 -6.07 3.09 -13.60
CA ALA A 56 -7.25 3.94 -13.75
C ALA A 56 -6.99 5.09 -14.72
N ASN A 57 -5.88 5.81 -14.54
CA ASN A 57 -5.47 6.89 -15.44
C ASN A 57 -5.24 6.40 -16.87
N GLY A 58 -4.61 5.24 -17.04
CA GLY A 58 -4.42 4.60 -18.35
C GLY A 58 -5.75 4.26 -19.04
N CYS A 59 -6.74 3.79 -18.29
CA CYS A 59 -8.08 3.51 -18.82
C CYS A 59 -8.76 4.80 -19.31
N MET A 60 -8.75 5.85 -18.48
CA MET A 60 -9.32 7.16 -18.81
C MET A 60 -8.67 7.79 -20.05
N LEU A 61 -7.34 7.68 -20.18
CA LEU A 61 -6.61 8.19 -21.34
C LEU A 61 -6.99 7.43 -22.63
N ARG A 62 -7.12 6.10 -22.55
CA ARG A 62 -7.54 5.27 -23.70
C ARG A 62 -8.97 5.61 -24.15
N GLU A 63 -9.88 5.79 -23.20
CA GLU A 63 -11.26 6.19 -23.51
C GLU A 63 -11.32 7.57 -24.18
N ARG A 64 -10.60 8.56 -23.63
CA ARG A 64 -10.48 9.89 -24.25
C ARG A 64 -9.91 9.81 -25.67
N GLN A 65 -8.84 9.03 -25.86
CA GLN A 65 -8.22 8.84 -27.17
C GLN A 65 -9.18 8.17 -28.16
N ALA A 66 -9.97 7.19 -27.71
CA ALA A 66 -10.98 6.51 -28.53
C ALA A 66 -12.07 7.49 -28.98
N VAL A 67 -12.58 8.33 -28.07
CA VAL A 67 -13.55 9.38 -28.41
C VAL A 67 -12.98 10.33 -29.45
N LEU A 68 -11.76 10.86 -29.23
CA LEU A 68 -11.09 11.74 -30.19
C LEU A 68 -10.93 11.09 -31.57
N TYR A 69 -10.48 9.83 -31.61
CA TYR A 69 -10.35 9.08 -32.86
C TYR A 69 -11.69 8.91 -33.57
N THR A 70 -12.77 8.57 -32.85
CA THR A 70 -14.10 8.43 -33.45
C THR A 70 -14.65 9.75 -33.99
N LEU A 71 -14.43 10.87 -33.30
CA LEU A 71 -14.83 12.20 -33.75
C LEU A 71 -14.07 12.61 -35.00
N SER A 72 -12.75 12.44 -35.00
CA SER A 72 -11.89 12.69 -36.17
C SER A 72 -12.34 11.88 -37.38
N ARG A 73 -12.61 10.58 -37.20
CA ARG A 73 -13.11 9.71 -38.27
C ARG A 73 -14.46 10.17 -38.83
N LYS A 74 -15.38 10.62 -37.97
CA LYS A 74 -16.68 11.18 -38.40
C LYS A 74 -16.51 12.48 -39.18
N MET A 75 -15.60 13.36 -38.75
CA MET A 75 -15.29 14.61 -39.43
C MET A 75 -14.73 14.37 -40.83
N PHE A 76 -13.73 13.49 -40.95
CA PHE A 76 -13.16 13.10 -42.25
C PHE A 76 -14.22 12.55 -43.21
N ARG A 77 -15.12 11.69 -42.72
CA ARG A 77 -16.17 11.09 -43.56
C ARG A 77 -17.20 12.11 -44.04
N LYS A 78 -17.44 13.20 -43.30
CA LYS A 78 -18.32 14.30 -43.72
C LYS A 78 -17.70 15.19 -44.79
N HIS A 79 -16.38 15.33 -44.83
CA HIS A 79 -15.66 16.15 -45.82
C HIS A 79 -15.41 15.44 -47.15
N LEU A 80 -15.54 14.11 -47.19
CA LEU A 80 -15.38 13.29 -48.41
C LEU A 80 -16.70 13.14 -49.21
N ARG A 81 -17.76 13.86 -48.84
CA ARG A 81 -19.10 13.78 -49.43
C ARG A 81 -19.55 15.18 -49.83
#